data_AF-A0A969MW81-F1
#
_entry.id   AF-A0A969MW81-F1
#
_cell.length_a   1.000
_cell.length_b   1.000
_cell.length_c   1.000
_cell.angle_alpha   90.00
_cell.angle_beta   90.00
_cell.angle_gamma   90.00
#
_symmetry.space_group_name_H-M   'P 1'
#
loop_
_entity.id
_entity.type
_entity.pdbx_description
1 polymer ?
#
loop_
_entity_poly.entity_id
_entity_poly.type
_entity_poly.pdbx_seq_one_letter_code
_entity_poly.pdbx_strand_id
1 'polypeptide(L)'
;MSNLLIPDYQSNALEQTAYQLASCTDQLFQQIQQQQALTSIVDRIRSSLDLNTILTTTATEIRQLLNADRVGLFQFTPGSGWDEGEFVAENVAAEFPSAMAAKVYDHCFG
;
A
#
# COMPACT_ATOMS: atom_id res chain seq x y z
N MET A 1 45.29 -35.81 -48.73
CA MET A 1 44.98 -34.51 -48.12
C MET A 1 43.55 -34.57 -47.60
N SER A 2 43.44 -34.76 -46.28
CA SER A 2 42.19 -34.92 -45.54
C SER A 2 41.49 -33.58 -45.41
N ASN A 3 40.28 -33.47 -45.96
CA ASN A 3 39.42 -32.32 -45.76
C ASN A 3 38.61 -32.56 -44.48
N LEU A 4 38.96 -31.87 -43.40
CA LEU A 4 38.25 -31.97 -42.13
C LEU A 4 36.98 -31.10 -42.22
N LEU A 5 35.82 -31.75 -42.33
CA LEU A 5 34.52 -31.11 -42.18
C LEU A 5 34.39 -30.69 -40.71
N ILE A 6 34.57 -29.41 -40.42
CA ILE A 6 34.31 -28.86 -39.09
C ILE A 6 32.79 -28.86 -38.92
N PRO A 7 32.21 -29.63 -37.99
CA PRO A 7 30.76 -29.68 -37.85
C PRO A 7 30.25 -28.35 -37.27
N ASP A 8 29.13 -27.87 -37.79
CA ASP A 8 28.56 -26.55 -37.53
C ASP A 8 27.82 -26.49 -36.17
N TYR A 9 28.57 -26.75 -35.10
CA TYR A 9 28.04 -26.90 -33.73
C TYR A 9 27.47 -25.60 -33.13
N GLN A 10 27.90 -24.44 -33.63
CA GLN A 10 27.55 -23.14 -33.04
C GLN A 10 26.10 -22.72 -33.33
N SER A 11 25.59 -22.99 -34.53
CA SER A 11 24.24 -22.58 -34.95
C SER A 11 23.12 -23.25 -34.13
N ASN A 12 23.25 -24.55 -33.85
CA ASN A 12 22.31 -25.29 -33.02
C ASN A 12 22.34 -24.85 -31.54
N ALA A 13 23.52 -24.50 -31.01
CA ALA A 13 23.64 -24.05 -29.62
C ALA A 13 22.96 -22.69 -29.41
N LEU A 14 23.11 -21.75 -30.35
CA LEU A 14 22.46 -20.45 -30.29
C LEU A 14 20.93 -20.58 -30.32
N GLU A 15 20.41 -21.41 -31.21
CA GLU A 15 18.97 -21.64 -31.33
C GLU A 15 18.40 -22.28 -30.05
N GLN A 16 19.08 -23.29 -29.49
CA GLN A 16 18.72 -23.89 -28.20
C GLN A 16 18.73 -22.87 -27.05
N THR A 17 19.74 -22.01 -26.98
CA THR A 17 19.80 -20.96 -25.94
C THR A 17 18.67 -19.93 -26.09
N ALA A 18 18.29 -19.57 -27.32
CA ALA A 18 17.17 -18.66 -27.57
C ALA A 18 15.83 -19.28 -27.11
N TYR A 19 15.62 -20.56 -27.40
CA TYR A 19 14.44 -21.31 -26.91
C TYR A 19 14.40 -21.39 -25.38
N GLN A 20 15.53 -21.66 -24.73
CA GLN A 20 15.63 -21.72 -23.28
C GLN A 20 15.39 -20.35 -22.64
N LEU A 21 15.93 -19.28 -23.23
CA LEU A 21 15.72 -17.92 -22.76
C LEU A 21 14.24 -17.51 -22.87
N ALA A 22 13.59 -17.79 -24.01
CA ALA A 22 12.17 -17.51 -24.22
C ALA A 22 11.29 -18.23 -23.19
N SER A 23 11.55 -19.52 -22.95
CA SER A 23 10.83 -20.32 -21.94
C SER A 23 11.04 -19.76 -20.53
N CYS A 24 12.28 -19.40 -20.18
CA CYS A 24 12.61 -18.79 -18.88
C CYS A 24 11.89 -17.43 -18.71
N THR A 25 11.86 -16.59 -19.75
CA THR A 25 11.17 -15.29 -19.70
C THR A 25 9.66 -15.45 -19.55
N ASP A 26 9.05 -16.44 -20.21
CA ASP A 26 7.61 -16.73 -20.04
C ASP A 26 7.30 -17.16 -18.62
N GLN A 27 8.12 -18.04 -18.04
CA GLN A 27 7.98 -18.46 -16.64
C GLN A 27 8.12 -17.29 -15.68
N LEU A 28 9.10 -16.41 -15.89
CA LEU A 28 9.28 -15.21 -15.08
C LEU A 28 8.09 -14.26 -15.18
N PHE A 29 7.55 -14.06 -16.39
CA PHE A 29 6.37 -13.22 -16.59
C PHE A 29 5.15 -13.79 -15.86
N GLN A 30 4.92 -15.10 -15.95
CA GLN A 30 3.84 -15.77 -15.20
C GLN A 30 4.00 -15.60 -13.69
N GLN A 31 5.22 -15.72 -13.16
CA GLN A 31 5.50 -15.49 -11.74
C GLN A 31 5.24 -14.05 -11.32
N ILE A 32 5.63 -13.06 -12.13
CA ILE A 32 5.36 -11.65 -11.87
C ILE A 32 3.85 -11.39 -11.83
N GLN A 33 3.09 -11.92 -12.80
CA GLN A 33 1.64 -11.77 -12.83
C GLN A 33 0.96 -12.39 -11.59
N GLN A 34 1.40 -13.58 -11.17
CA GLN A 34 0.91 -14.20 -9.94
C GLN A 34 1.23 -13.36 -8.70
N GLN A 35 2.46 -12.84 -8.61
CA GLN A 35 2.89 -12.01 -7.49
C GLN A 35 2.07 -10.72 -7.42
N GLN A 36 1.83 -10.06 -8.55
CA GLN A 36 1.00 -8.85 -8.62
C GLN A 36 -0.44 -9.13 -8.20
N ALA A 37 -1.04 -10.23 -8.67
CA ALA A 37 -2.38 -10.64 -8.27
C ALA A 37 -2.47 -10.92 -6.77
N LEU A 38 -1.46 -11.61 -6.20
CA LEU A 38 -1.40 -11.90 -4.78
C LEU A 38 -1.26 -10.62 -3.94
N THR A 39 -0.37 -9.70 -4.33
CA THR A 39 -0.23 -8.38 -3.68
C THR A 39 -1.55 -7.62 -3.70
N SER A 40 -2.24 -7.57 -4.84
CA SER A 40 -3.54 -6.90 -4.95
C SER A 40 -4.61 -7.51 -4.06
N ILE A 41 -4.64 -8.85 -3.93
CA ILE A 41 -5.54 -9.55 -3.00
C ILE A 41 -5.22 -9.15 -1.55
N VAL A 42 -3.95 -9.18 -1.16
CA VAL A 42 -3.52 -8.79 0.20
C VAL A 42 -3.87 -7.34 0.51
N ASP A 43 -3.63 -6.43 -0.43
CA ASP A 43 -3.98 -5.01 -0.29
C ASP A 43 -5.48 -4.82 -0.14
N ARG A 44 -6.29 -5.56 -0.90
CA ARG A 44 -7.76 -5.54 -0.77
C ARG A 44 -8.25 -6.12 0.57
N ILE A 45 -7.58 -7.15 1.10
CA ILE A 45 -7.90 -7.68 2.43
C ILE A 45 -7.53 -6.66 3.50
N ARG A 46 -6.34 -6.06 3.42
CA ARG A 46 -5.91 -5.00 4.35
C ARG A 46 -6.77 -3.75 4.26
N SER A 47 -7.21 -3.35 3.07
CA SER A 47 -8.16 -2.25 2.88
C SER A 47 -9.57 -2.62 3.35
N SER A 48 -9.94 -3.90 3.35
CA SER A 48 -11.21 -4.38 3.92
C SER A 48 -11.25 -4.34 5.44
N LEU A 49 -10.08 -4.22 6.09
CA LEU A 49 -9.97 -3.64 7.43
C LEU A 49 -10.07 -2.11 7.28
N ASP A 50 -11.29 -1.64 7.01
CA ASP A 50 -11.61 -0.27 6.64
C ASP A 50 -10.97 0.72 7.62
N LEU A 51 -10.02 1.52 7.14
CA LEU A 51 -9.29 2.49 7.95
C LEU A 51 -10.26 3.44 8.67
N ASN A 52 -11.37 3.84 8.02
CA ASN A 52 -12.40 4.64 8.67
C ASN A 52 -13.04 3.90 9.83
N THR A 53 -13.39 2.63 9.65
CA THR A 53 -13.89 1.76 10.72
C THR A 53 -12.89 1.64 11.86
N ILE A 54 -11.60 1.45 11.58
CA ILE A 54 -10.55 1.35 12.60
C ILE A 54 -10.46 2.66 13.40
N LEU A 55 -10.34 3.80 12.71
CA LEU A 55 -10.17 5.10 13.36
C LEU A 55 -11.42 5.52 14.14
N THR A 56 -12.61 5.27 13.59
CA THR A 56 -13.90 5.56 14.25
C THR A 56 -14.12 4.67 15.47
N THR A 57 -13.81 3.38 15.36
CA THR A 57 -13.88 2.44 16.49
C THR A 57 -12.89 2.87 17.58
N THR A 58 -11.65 3.18 17.20
CA THR A 58 -10.62 3.66 18.14
C THR A 58 -11.06 4.91 18.89
N ALA A 59 -11.60 5.93 18.19
CA ALA A 59 -12.13 7.14 18.83
C ALA A 59 -13.24 6.82 19.84
N THR A 60 -14.11 5.88 19.50
CA THR A 60 -15.23 5.45 20.35
C THR A 60 -14.76 4.73 21.61
N GLU A 61 -13.90 3.72 21.45
CA GLU A 61 -13.38 2.91 22.56
C GLU A 61 -12.53 3.76 23.52
N ILE A 62 -11.68 4.65 23.02
CA ILE A 62 -10.85 5.53 23.85
C ILE A 62 -11.73 6.51 24.64
N ARG A 63 -12.77 7.09 24.01
CA ARG A 63 -13.67 8.01 24.70
C ARG A 63 -14.36 7.34 25.88
N GLN A 64 -14.85 6.11 25.69
CA GLN A 64 -15.46 5.31 26.76
C GLN A 64 -14.45 4.98 27.85
N LEU A 65 -13.26 4.53 27.48
CA LEU A 65 -12.19 4.18 28.42
C LEU A 65 -11.79 5.37 29.31
N LEU A 66 -11.69 6.57 28.72
CA LEU A 66 -11.28 7.78 29.41
C LEU A 66 -12.44 8.53 30.07
N ASN A 67 -13.69 8.11 29.83
CA ASN A 67 -14.90 8.85 30.21
C ASN A 67 -14.83 10.34 29.80
N ALA A 68 -14.41 10.58 28.56
CA ALA A 68 -14.22 11.92 28.02
C ALA A 68 -15.43 12.40 27.22
N ASP A 69 -15.59 13.72 27.10
CA ASP A 69 -16.64 14.33 26.29
C ASP A 69 -16.36 14.25 24.78
N ARG A 70 -15.08 14.19 24.40
CA ARG A 70 -14.63 14.13 23.00
C ARG A 70 -13.28 13.43 22.87
N VAL A 71 -13.13 12.63 21.82
CA VAL A 71 -11.85 12.13 21.31
C VAL A 71 -11.83 12.33 19.81
N GLY A 72 -10.74 12.89 19.28
CA GLY A 72 -10.51 13.06 17.85
C GLY A 72 -9.13 12.54 17.48
N LEU A 73 -9.02 11.91 16.31
CA LEU A 73 -7.75 11.52 15.72
C LEU A 73 -7.39 12.55 14.65
N PHE A 74 -6.30 13.27 14.88
CA PHE A 74 -5.81 14.32 13.99
C PHE A 74 -4.66 13.79 13.12
N GLN A 75 -4.77 13.95 11.81
CA GLN A 75 -3.73 13.62 10.85
C GLN A 75 -3.06 14.90 10.37
N PHE A 76 -1.74 14.98 10.57
CA PHE A 76 -0.95 16.09 10.05
C PHE A 76 -0.67 15.92 8.56
N THR A 77 -0.65 17.04 7.83
CA THR A 77 -0.26 17.10 6.43
C THR A 77 1.27 16.98 6.30
N PRO A 78 1.80 15.94 5.63
CA PRO A 78 3.24 15.81 5.46
C PRO A 78 3.83 17.00 4.70
N GLY A 79 4.93 17.55 5.22
CA GLY A 79 5.66 18.64 4.56
C GLY A 79 5.09 20.05 4.79
N SER A 80 4.01 20.21 5.57
CA SER A 80 3.52 21.53 5.96
C SER A 80 4.41 22.21 7.01
N GLY A 81 5.20 21.43 7.75
CA GLY A 81 5.87 21.92 8.96
C GLY A 81 5.08 21.61 10.25
N TRP A 82 4.06 20.74 10.15
CA TRP A 82 3.21 20.28 11.27
C TRP A 82 2.21 21.32 11.80
N ASP A 83 2.00 22.38 11.03
CA ASP A 83 1.02 23.47 11.25
C ASP A 83 -0.36 23.22 10.59
N GLU A 84 -0.45 22.21 9.71
CA GLU A 84 -1.67 21.86 8.99
C GLU A 84 -2.06 20.39 9.22
N GLY A 85 -3.36 20.14 9.29
CA GLY A 85 -3.90 18.79 9.33
C GLY A 85 -5.42 18.78 9.40
N GLU A 86 -5.98 17.58 9.54
CA GLU A 86 -7.42 17.37 9.66
C GLU A 86 -7.78 16.27 10.64
N PHE A 87 -8.98 16.36 11.21
CA PHE A 87 -9.55 15.26 11.99
C PHE A 87 -10.05 14.17 11.05
N VAL A 88 -9.41 13.00 11.10
CA VAL A 88 -9.76 11.83 10.28
C VAL A 88 -10.78 10.92 10.95
N ALA A 89 -10.97 11.06 12.27
CA ALA A 89 -12.06 10.45 13.01
C ALA A 89 -12.36 11.25 14.29
N GLU A 90 -13.62 11.19 14.74
CA GLU A 90 -14.08 11.82 15.97
C GLU A 90 -15.16 10.96 16.63
N ASN A 91 -15.16 10.94 17.96
CA ASN A 91 -16.33 10.58 18.76
C ASN A 91 -16.56 11.68 19.81
N VAL A 92 -17.76 12.26 19.82
CA VAL A 92 -18.11 13.45 20.61
C VAL A 92 -19.49 13.30 21.25
N ALA A 93 -19.68 13.87 22.45
CA ALA A 93 -20.99 13.92 23.08
C ALA A 93 -21.95 14.81 22.27
N ALA A 94 -23.25 14.46 22.28
CA ALA A 94 -24.25 15.12 21.43
C ALA A 94 -24.41 16.62 21.74
N GLU A 95 -24.00 17.07 22.92
CA GLU A 95 -24.06 18.49 23.31
C GLU A 95 -22.98 19.36 22.63
N PHE A 96 -21.96 18.76 21.99
CA PHE A 96 -20.87 19.53 21.39
C PHE A 96 -20.85 19.43 19.85
N PRO A 97 -20.47 20.52 19.15
CA PRO A 97 -20.35 20.52 17.70
C PRO A 97 -19.14 19.69 17.23
N SER A 98 -19.29 18.97 16.12
CA SER A 98 -18.22 18.15 15.54
C SER A 98 -17.03 19.00 15.09
N ALA A 99 -15.82 18.56 15.43
CA ALA A 99 -14.57 19.19 14.95
C ALA A 99 -14.22 18.76 13.52
N MET A 100 -14.74 17.62 13.03
CA MET A 100 -14.49 17.15 11.67
C MET A 100 -15.05 18.09 10.58
N ALA A 101 -15.98 18.98 10.93
CA ALA A 101 -16.55 19.96 10.00
C ALA A 101 -15.63 21.15 9.69
N ALA A 102 -14.50 21.30 10.40
CA ALA A 102 -13.61 22.45 10.28
C ALA A 102 -12.19 22.03 9.87
N LYS A 103 -11.61 22.73 8.88
CA LYS A 103 -10.16 22.66 8.63
C LYS A 103 -9.42 23.38 9.75
N VAL A 104 -8.50 22.69 10.40
CA VAL A 104 -7.72 23.21 11.51
C VAL A 104 -6.40 23.74 10.98
N TYR A 105 -6.22 25.05 11.09
CA TYR A 105 -4.94 25.72 10.91
C TYR A 105 -4.51 26.16 12.29
N ASP A 106 -3.61 25.42 12.92
CA ASP A 106 -3.22 25.65 14.30
C ASP A 106 -1.70 25.64 14.44
N HIS A 107 -1.16 26.79 14.85
CA HIS A 107 0.25 26.97 15.14
C HIS A 107 0.63 26.41 16.53
N CYS A 108 -0.29 25.79 17.27
CA CYS A 108 0.04 25.16 18.55
C CYS A 108 0.91 23.89 18.41
N PHE A 109 1.00 23.32 17.21
CA PHE A 109 1.80 22.12 16.93
C PHE A 109 3.15 22.43 16.25
N GLY A 110 3.47 23.72 16.02
CA GLY A 110 4.71 24.21 15.38
C GLY A 110 5.24 25.51 15.98
#